data_AF-A0A8H7C7V0-F1
#
_entry.id   AF-A0A8H7C7V0-F1
#
_cell.length_a   1.000
_cell.length_b   1.000
_cell.length_c   1.000
_cell.angle_alpha   90.00
_cell.angle_beta   90.00
_cell.angle_gamma   90.00
#
_symmetry.space_group_name_H-M   'P 1'
#
loop_
_entity.id
_entity.type
_entity.pdbx_description
1 polymer ?
#
loop_
_entity_poly.entity_id
_entity_poly.type
_entity_poly.pdbx_seq_one_letter_code
_entity_poly.pdbx_strand_id
1 'polypeptide(L)'
;MMIVPNYSRQLIPPVEEDVSAQLTTIYMGFVAFTILIWDHIDTFTAEVEYIWKRDKFPLTYLFLLNRYLTPLGFIVNLFAYLSPVWKPEL
;
A
#
# COMPACT_ATOMS: atom_id res chain seq x y z
N MET A 1 -36.32 14.79 -34.32
CA MET A 1 -36.03 15.05 -32.90
C MET A 1 -35.28 13.83 -32.37
N MET A 2 -33.94 13.85 -32.35
CA MET A 2 -33.14 12.74 -31.83
C MET A 2 -33.05 12.86 -30.30
N ILE A 3 -33.38 11.78 -29.59
CA ILE A 3 -33.13 11.64 -28.16
C ILE A 3 -31.60 11.52 -28.01
N VAL A 4 -30.96 12.56 -27.50
CA VAL A 4 -29.54 12.50 -27.09
C VAL A 4 -29.47 11.54 -25.89
N PRO A 5 -28.74 10.42 -25.97
CA PRO A 5 -28.61 9.52 -24.83
C PRO A 5 -27.84 10.23 -23.73
N ASN A 6 -28.39 10.25 -22.52
CA ASN A 6 -27.80 10.93 -21.37
C ASN A 6 -26.71 10.02 -20.75
N TYR A 7 -25.55 9.93 -21.42
CA TYR A 7 -24.41 9.09 -21.02
C TYR A 7 -23.83 9.45 -19.64
N SER A 8 -24.07 10.67 -19.16
CA SER A 8 -23.58 11.18 -17.87
C SER A 8 -24.07 10.38 -16.65
N ARG A 9 -25.22 9.70 -16.75
CA ARG A 9 -25.79 8.89 -15.66
C ARG A 9 -25.23 7.46 -15.58
N GLN A 10 -24.56 6.97 -16.63
CA GLN A 10 -23.98 5.62 -16.69
C GLN A 10 -22.47 5.58 -16.42
N LEU A 11 -21.78 6.71 -16.55
CA LEU A 11 -20.33 6.81 -16.29
C LEU A 11 -19.98 6.85 -14.80
N ILE A 12 -20.97 7.12 -13.95
CA ILE A 12 -20.84 7.14 -12.50
C ILE A 12 -21.36 5.77 -12.01
N PRO A 13 -20.49 4.83 -11.62
CA PRO A 13 -20.94 3.59 -10.99
C PRO A 13 -21.86 3.89 -9.80
N PRO A 14 -22.84 3.01 -9.51
CA PRO A 14 -23.70 3.19 -8.35
C PRO A 14 -22.84 3.26 -7.08
N VAL A 15 -23.17 4.18 -6.18
CA VAL A 15 -22.42 4.46 -4.93
C VAL A 15 -22.11 3.19 -4.12
N GLU A 16 -23.01 2.20 -4.16
CA GLU A 16 -22.82 0.91 -3.49
C GLU A 16 -21.65 0.09 -4.07
N GLU A 17 -21.46 0.13 -5.39
CA GLU A 17 -20.37 -0.56 -6.08
C GLU A 17 -19.03 0.12 -5.79
N ASP A 18 -18.99 1.46 -5.81
CA ASP A 18 -17.79 2.26 -5.50
C ASP A 18 -17.29 2.04 -4.07
N VAL A 19 -18.21 1.99 -3.10
CA VAL A 19 -17.88 1.73 -1.69
C VAL A 19 -17.32 0.32 -1.53
N SER A 20 -17.92 -0.67 -2.20
CA SER A 20 -17.44 -2.07 -2.14
C SER A 20 -16.05 -2.24 -2.75
N ALA A 21 -15.76 -1.55 -3.85
CA ALA A 21 -14.46 -1.57 -4.52
C ALA A 21 -13.37 -0.86 -3.68
N GLN A 22 -13.71 0.26 -3.03
CA GLN A 22 -12.82 0.95 -2.09
C GLN A 22 -12.46 0.07 -0.89
N LEU A 23 -13.46 -0.54 -0.24
CA LEU A 23 -13.22 -1.44 0.89
C LEU A 23 -12.33 -2.61 0.48
N THR A 24 -12.60 -3.23 -0.66
CA THR A 24 -11.78 -4.34 -1.20
C THR A 24 -10.32 -3.91 -1.38
N THR A 25 -10.09 -2.71 -1.91
CA THR A 25 -8.74 -2.17 -2.13
C THR A 25 -8.00 -1.93 -0.82
N ILE A 26 -8.70 -1.40 0.19
CA ILE A 26 -8.15 -1.19 1.54
C ILE A 26 -7.77 -2.52 2.18
N TYR A 27 -8.68 -3.51 2.19
CA TYR A 27 -8.42 -4.83 2.76
C TYR A 27 -7.26 -5.54 2.05
N MET A 28 -7.22 -5.50 0.72
CA MET A 28 -6.10 -6.05 -0.05
C MET A 28 -4.79 -5.33 0.26
N GLY A 29 -4.81 -4.01 0.45
CA GLY A 29 -3.66 -3.23 0.90
C GLY A 29 -3.13 -3.68 2.25
N PHE A 30 -4.00 -3.91 3.23
CA PHE A 30 -3.62 -4.43 4.55
C PHE A 30 -3.04 -5.86 4.47
N VAL A 31 -3.64 -6.74 3.66
CA VAL A 31 -3.15 -8.12 3.48
C VAL A 31 -1.76 -8.10 2.83
N ALA A 32 -1.58 -7.32 1.76
CA ALA A 32 -0.29 -7.16 1.09
C ALA A 32 0.77 -6.61 2.05
N PHE A 33 0.42 -5.60 2.86
CA PHE A 33 1.32 -5.02 3.86
C PHE A 33 1.71 -6.02 4.95
N THR A 34 0.75 -6.82 5.44
CA THR A 34 0.98 -7.83 6.47
C THR A 34 1.93 -8.91 5.97
N ILE A 35 1.72 -9.41 4.75
CA ILE A 35 2.62 -10.39 4.10
C ILE A 35 4.00 -9.79 3.89
N LEU A 36 4.08 -8.52 3.49
CA LEU A 36 5.35 -7.82 3.30
C LEU A 36 6.12 -7.73 4.63
N ILE A 37 5.47 -7.34 5.73
CA ILE A 37 6.12 -7.35 7.06
C ILE A 37 6.56 -8.76 7.45
N TRP A 38 5.71 -9.76 7.23
CA TRP A 38 6.02 -11.14 7.56
C TRP A 38 7.30 -11.63 6.86
N ASP A 39 7.42 -11.38 5.55
CA ASP A 39 8.62 -11.71 4.76
C ASP A 39 9.89 -11.00 5.29
N HIS A 40 9.75 -9.76 5.78
CA HIS A 40 10.85 -9.04 6.40
C HIS A 40 11.29 -9.65 7.73
N ILE A 41 10.34 -10.05 8.59
CA ILE A 41 10.66 -10.64 9.90
C ILE A 41 11.37 -11.99 9.74
N ASP A 42 10.90 -12.83 8.81
CA ASP A 42 11.46 -14.17 8.60
C ASP A 42 12.92 -14.09 8.12
N THR A 43 13.19 -13.19 7.18
CA THR A 43 14.54 -12.98 6.63
C THR A 43 15.45 -12.15 7.54
N PHE A 44 14.90 -11.34 8.45
CA PHE A 44 15.67 -10.50 9.38
C PHE A 44 16.58 -11.32 10.31
N THR A 45 16.14 -12.50 10.73
CA THR A 45 16.94 -13.37 11.62
C THR A 45 18.25 -13.79 10.95
N ALA A 46 18.19 -14.12 9.65
CA ALA A 46 19.37 -14.42 8.86
C ALA A 46 20.22 -13.16 8.59
N GLU A 47 19.59 -12.01 8.34
CA GLU A 47 20.33 -10.74 8.18
C GLU A 47 21.15 -10.39 9.43
N VAL A 48 20.56 -10.49 10.63
CA VAL A 48 21.29 -10.19 11.87
C VAL A 48 22.48 -11.13 12.05
N GLU A 49 22.33 -12.41 11.72
CA GLU A 49 23.41 -13.37 11.88
C GLU A 49 24.55 -13.18 10.86
N TYR A 50 24.23 -12.96 9.58
CA TYR A 50 25.23 -12.90 8.51
C TYR A 50 25.76 -11.50 8.20
N ILE A 51 24.93 -10.47 8.43
CA ILE A 51 25.23 -9.09 8.08
C ILE A 51 25.71 -8.29 9.30
N TRP A 52 25.08 -8.48 10.47
CA TRP A 52 25.41 -7.65 11.65
C TRP A 52 26.60 -8.18 12.47
N LYS A 53 26.86 -9.50 12.45
CA LYS A 53 28.04 -10.08 13.13
C LYS A 53 29.34 -10.00 12.31
N ARG A 54 29.27 -9.61 11.05
CA ARG A 54 30.42 -9.52 10.14
C ARG A 54 30.92 -8.08 10.03
N ASP A 55 32.16 -7.88 9.55
CA ASP A 55 32.73 -6.54 9.37
C ASP A 55 31.81 -5.65 8.53
N LYS A 56 31.42 -4.52 9.12
CA LYS A 56 30.34 -3.65 8.63
C LYS A 56 30.75 -2.98 7.32
N PHE A 57 30.28 -3.54 6.20
CA PHE A 57 30.45 -2.94 4.89
C PHE A 57 29.42 -1.81 4.68
N PRO A 58 29.77 -0.68 4.04
CA PRO A 58 28.79 0.36 3.67
C PRO A 58 27.66 -0.17 2.75
N LEU A 59 27.91 -1.25 2.02
CA LEU A 59 26.92 -1.95 1.21
C LEU A 59 25.72 -2.48 2.04
N THR A 60 25.98 -2.91 3.29
CA THR A 60 24.95 -3.34 4.24
C THR A 60 23.96 -2.23 4.56
N TYR A 61 24.46 -1.01 4.79
CA TYR A 61 23.62 0.14 5.09
C TYR A 61 22.79 0.56 3.88
N LEU A 62 23.36 0.52 2.68
CA LEU A 62 22.64 0.75 1.42
C LEU A 62 21.54 -0.29 1.19
N PHE A 63 21.82 -1.56 1.48
CA PHE A 63 20.84 -2.64 1.39
C PHE A 63 19.68 -2.45 2.38
N LEU A 64 20.00 -2.11 3.64
CA LEU A 64 19.01 -1.79 4.66
C LEU A 64 18.16 -0.57 4.27
N LEU A 65 18.78 0.50 3.79
CA LEU A 65 18.04 1.70 3.39
C LEU A 65 17.09 1.40 2.22
N ASN A 66 17.55 0.64 1.22
CA ASN A 66 16.73 0.23 0.09
C ASN A 66 15.58 -0.69 0.53
N ARG A 67 15.84 -1.63 1.44
CA ARG A 67 14.87 -2.61 1.92
C ARG A 67 13.79 -2.01 2.84
N TYR A 68 14.12 -1.00 3.63
CA TYR A 68 13.17 -0.40 4.59
C TYR A 68 12.42 0.82 4.04
N LEU A 69 12.89 1.42 2.93
CA LEU A 69 12.16 2.50 2.25
C LEU A 69 10.88 2.02 1.56
N THR A 70 10.87 0.81 0.99
CA THR A 70 9.71 0.20 0.33
C THR A 70 8.53 -0.04 1.28
N PRO A 71 8.70 -0.68 2.46
CA PRO A 71 7.65 -0.77 3.47
C PRO A 71 7.19 0.61 3.95
N LEU A 72 8.11 1.57 4.10
CA LEU A 72 7.79 2.91 4.60
C LEU A 72 6.91 3.70 3.62
N GLY A 73 7.20 3.62 2.31
CA GLY A 73 6.32 4.18 1.29
C GLY A 73 4.93 3.53 1.28
N PHE A 74 4.85 2.23 1.57
CA PHE A 74 3.59 1.51 1.66
C PHE A 74 2.75 1.94 2.88
N ILE A 75 3.39 2.19 4.02
CA ILE A 75 2.73 2.75 5.23
C ILE A 75 2.13 4.12 4.93
N VAL A 76 2.85 4.99 4.22
CA VAL A 76 2.35 6.31 3.82
C VAL A 76 1.14 6.18 2.91
N ASN A 77 1.16 5.22 1.97
CA ASN A 77 0.04 4.95 1.07
C ASN A 77 -1.20 4.48 1.85
N LEU A 78 -1.02 3.54 2.77
CA LEU A 78 -2.09 3.06 3.66
C LEU A 78 -2.65 4.18 4.53
N PHE A 79 -1.79 5.06 5.06
CA PHE A 79 -2.21 6.22 5.84
C PHE A 79 -3.01 7.22 4.99
N ALA A 80 -2.64 7.43 3.72
CA ALA A 80 -3.39 8.28 2.80
C ALA A 80 -4.80 7.70 2.54
N TYR A 81 -4.94 6.38 2.38
CA TYR A 81 -6.23 5.72 2.22
C TYR A 81 -7.11 5.76 3.48
N LEU A 82 -6.51 5.73 4.68
CA LEU A 82 -7.25 5.78 5.96
C LEU A 82 -7.58 7.20 6.40
N SER A 83 -6.79 8.19 5.96
CA SER A 83 -6.93 9.57 6.42
C SER A 83 -8.25 10.18 5.94
N PRO A 84 -9.11 10.66 6.85
CA PRO A 84 -10.33 11.36 6.49
C PRO A 84 -10.08 12.73 5.83
N VAL A 85 -8.82 13.19 5.77
CA VAL A 85 -8.40 14.44 5.09
C VAL A 85 -8.71 14.41 3.60
N TRP A 86 -8.72 13.22 2.97
CA TRP A 86 -8.96 13.08 1.53
C TRP A 86 -10.40 12.68 1.19
N LYS A 87 -11.31 12.68 2.18
CA LYS A 87 -12.74 12.46 1.89
C LYS A 87 -13.26 13.74 1.22
N PRO A 88 -13.76 13.69 -0.03
CA PRO A 88 -14.51 14.81 -0.57
C PRO A 88 -15.67 15.09 0.39
N GLU A 89 -15.78 16.33 0.80
CA GLU A 89 -16.90 16.82 1.61
C GLU A 89 -18.21 16.56 0.85
N LEU A 90 -19.12 15.82 1.51
CA LEU A 90 -20.44 15.47 1.01
C LEU A 90 -21.30 16.72 0.78
#